data_AF-A0AAD7HY56-F1
#
_entry.id   AF-A0AAD7HY56-F1
#
_cell.length_a   1.000
_cell.length_b   1.000
_cell.length_c   1.000
_cell.angle_alpha   90.00
_cell.angle_beta   90.00
_cell.angle_gamma   90.00
#
_symmetry.space_group_name_H-M   'P 1'
#
loop_
_entity.id
_entity.type
_entity.pdbx_description
1 polymer ?
#
loop_
_entity_poly.entity_id
_entity_poly.type
_entity_poly.pdbx_seq_one_letter_code
_entity_poly.pdbx_strand_id
1 'polypeptide(L)'
;MDGSSTSSLVRSDVWFEDGTVVLQAETTLFRVYRGVLAAQSPIFRDTFAIPQPPTPETYEGCPLVVLPDAPGELRYFLMATHDAGYFTNTPVADIGTLSALLNLSTKYEVEHVRIRMVAILTCIYPSSLTGWLSRKPPAGYEEGEDDDLIALGLALQHQILPVLPGIYYECCRFQTSMLLDSDDISLKDKTRCIMAKENFMEDSCRDIYAFLFDPADACSKPVNCLYRRLCWLKQNGSPTLAWIFDGDFDWETLPICSVCMDVGKASFYEKRVAFWDTLPTLFDLDGWEDLISPDSMQEE
;
A
#
# COMPACT_ATOMS: atom_id res chain seq x y z
N MET A 1 -37.57 0.67 30.63
CA MET A 1 -37.62 -0.81 30.62
C MET A 1 -36.46 -1.22 29.74
N ASP A 2 -35.31 -1.42 30.37
CA ASP A 2 -34.04 -1.64 29.70
C ASP A 2 -33.96 -3.10 29.23
N GLY A 3 -34.04 -3.29 27.92
CA GLY A 3 -33.75 -4.56 27.29
C GLY A 3 -32.24 -4.75 27.18
N SER A 4 -31.60 -5.21 28.26
CA SER A 4 -30.23 -5.72 28.21
C SER A 4 -30.22 -6.96 27.30
N SER A 5 -29.83 -6.76 26.05
CA SER A 5 -29.56 -7.85 25.12
C SER A 5 -28.24 -8.48 25.56
N THR A 6 -28.30 -9.62 26.24
CA THR A 6 -27.11 -10.43 26.54
C THR A 6 -26.63 -11.04 25.21
N SER A 7 -25.72 -10.34 24.52
CA SER A 7 -25.05 -10.88 23.34
C SER A 7 -24.31 -12.16 23.74
N SER A 8 -24.68 -13.30 23.17
CA SER A 8 -24.01 -14.56 23.42
C SER A 8 -22.58 -14.53 22.88
N LEU A 9 -21.63 -14.99 23.68
CA LEU A 9 -20.25 -15.19 23.22
C LEU A 9 -20.18 -16.32 22.18
N VAL A 10 -19.35 -16.15 21.15
CA VAL A 10 -19.20 -17.07 20.02
C VAL A 10 -17.75 -17.51 19.91
N ARG A 11 -17.49 -18.81 19.75
CA ARG A 11 -16.15 -19.34 19.50
C ARG A 11 -15.74 -19.07 18.04
N SER A 12 -14.52 -18.59 17.83
CA SER A 12 -13.90 -18.47 16.51
C SER A 12 -13.39 -19.82 15.99
N ASP A 13 -12.91 -19.82 14.74
CA ASP A 13 -12.18 -20.94 14.13
C ASP A 13 -10.73 -21.05 14.62
N VAL A 14 -10.20 -20.02 15.29
CA VAL A 14 -8.90 -20.08 15.98
C VAL A 14 -9.13 -20.56 17.41
N TRP A 15 -9.22 -21.89 17.53
CA TRP A 15 -9.51 -22.57 18.78
C TRP A 15 -8.60 -23.78 19.00
N PHE A 16 -7.59 -23.61 19.83
CA PHE A 16 -6.71 -24.70 20.27
C PHE A 16 -7.33 -25.39 21.49
N GLU A 17 -7.65 -26.68 21.37
CA GLU A 17 -8.33 -27.45 22.44
C GLU A 17 -7.55 -27.51 23.76
N ASP A 18 -6.23 -27.47 23.69
CA ASP A 18 -5.29 -27.39 24.81
C ASP A 18 -4.73 -25.97 25.04
N GLY A 19 -5.35 -24.96 24.42
CA GLY A 19 -4.99 -23.56 24.63
C GLY A 19 -5.10 -23.15 26.09
N THR A 20 -4.22 -22.23 26.48
CA THR A 20 -3.95 -21.85 27.88
C THR A 20 -4.50 -20.48 28.27
N VAL A 21 -5.03 -19.72 27.30
CA VAL A 21 -5.72 -18.44 27.51
C VAL A 21 -6.86 -18.31 26.50
N VAL A 22 -7.94 -17.64 26.91
CA VAL A 22 -9.02 -17.24 26.02
C VAL A 22 -8.96 -15.72 25.86
N LEU A 23 -8.86 -15.26 24.62
CA LEU A 23 -8.95 -13.85 24.25
C LEU A 23 -10.38 -13.57 23.78
N GLN A 24 -10.93 -12.44 24.20
CA GLN A 24 -12.23 -11.95 23.75
C GLN A 24 -12.05 -10.66 22.96
N ALA A 25 -12.57 -10.61 21.75
CA ALA A 25 -12.75 -9.40 20.96
C ALA A 25 -14.24 -9.25 20.66
N GLU A 26 -14.86 -8.18 21.14
CA GLU A 26 -16.31 -8.00 21.13
C GLU A 26 -17.04 -9.23 21.72
N THR A 27 -17.82 -9.95 20.92
CA THR A 27 -18.51 -11.19 21.31
C THR A 27 -17.77 -12.45 20.89
N THR A 28 -16.62 -12.33 20.23
CA THR A 28 -15.87 -13.46 19.65
C THR A 28 -14.75 -13.91 20.58
N LEU A 29 -14.63 -15.22 20.78
CA LEU A 29 -13.65 -15.85 21.63
C LEU A 29 -12.62 -16.62 20.81
N PHE A 30 -11.36 -16.50 21.22
CA PHE A 30 -10.20 -17.15 20.62
C PHE A 30 -9.47 -17.90 21.72
N ARG A 31 -9.23 -19.19 21.55
CA ARG A 31 -8.50 -19.98 22.55
C ARG A 31 -7.14 -20.33 22.02
N VAL A 32 -6.08 -19.78 22.63
CA VAL A 32 -4.70 -19.80 22.12
C VAL A 32 -3.67 -20.07 23.22
N TYR A 33 -2.38 -20.06 22.90
CA TYR A 33 -1.32 -20.32 23.88
C TYR A 33 -0.72 -19.03 24.41
N ARG A 34 -0.91 -18.77 25.71
CA ARG A 34 -0.35 -17.62 26.43
C ARG A 34 1.16 -17.49 26.23
N GLY A 35 1.87 -18.62 26.27
CA GLY A 35 3.34 -18.66 26.14
C GLY A 35 3.84 -18.24 24.76
N VAL A 36 3.10 -18.56 23.69
CA VAL A 36 3.48 -18.18 22.31
C VAL A 36 3.36 -16.67 22.14
N LEU A 37 2.22 -16.09 22.56
CA LEU A 37 2.02 -14.63 22.54
C LEU A 37 3.08 -13.91 23.38
N ALA A 38 3.34 -14.35 24.61
CA ALA A 38 4.35 -13.74 25.48
C ALA A 38 5.79 -13.87 24.94
N ALA A 39 6.09 -14.91 24.17
CA ALA A 39 7.40 -15.09 23.58
C ALA A 39 7.64 -14.17 22.36
N GLN A 40 6.57 -13.84 21.62
CA GLN A 40 6.66 -13.05 20.39
C GLN A 40 6.32 -11.57 20.57
N SER A 41 5.59 -11.22 21.65
CA SER A 41 5.11 -9.87 21.92
C SER A 41 5.48 -9.44 23.35
N PRO A 42 6.30 -8.38 23.51
CA PRO A 42 6.57 -7.80 24.82
C PRO A 42 5.29 -7.24 25.48
N ILE A 43 4.38 -6.66 24.68
CA ILE A 43 3.08 -6.15 25.19
C ILE A 43 2.26 -7.28 25.84
N PHE A 44 2.13 -8.43 25.17
CA PHE A 44 1.44 -9.57 25.77
C PHE A 44 2.19 -10.15 26.95
N ARG A 45 3.52 -10.25 26.89
CA ARG A 45 4.36 -10.71 28.01
C ARG A 45 4.08 -9.90 29.27
N ASP A 46 4.08 -8.58 29.13
CA ASP A 46 3.91 -7.66 30.24
C ASP A 46 2.46 -7.66 30.73
N THR A 47 1.49 -7.66 29.80
CA THR A 47 0.06 -7.81 30.11
C THR A 47 -0.21 -9.04 30.96
N PHE A 48 0.40 -10.18 30.60
CA PHE A 48 0.21 -11.41 31.34
C PHE A 48 1.04 -11.53 32.63
N ALA A 49 2.02 -10.64 32.85
CA ALA A 49 2.80 -10.57 34.08
C ALA A 49 2.09 -9.76 35.17
N ILE A 50 1.08 -8.96 34.81
CA ILE A 50 0.28 -8.17 35.76
C ILE A 50 -0.42 -9.12 36.75
N PRO A 51 -0.27 -8.91 38.08
CA PRO A 51 -0.97 -9.69 39.09
C PRO A 51 -2.49 -9.63 38.88
N GLN A 52 -3.10 -10.81 38.72
CA GLN A 52 -4.54 -10.94 38.52
C GLN A 52 -5.30 -10.67 39.83
N PRO A 53 -6.54 -10.15 39.77
CA PRO A 53 -7.38 -10.02 40.94
C PRO A 53 -7.65 -11.38 41.59
N PRO A 54 -8.09 -11.42 42.86
CA PRO A 54 -8.33 -12.69 43.59
C PRO A 54 -9.32 -13.64 42.91
N THR A 55 -10.19 -13.09 42.06
CA THR A 55 -11.16 -13.83 41.24
C THR A 55 -10.98 -13.41 39.79
N PRO A 56 -10.02 -14.01 39.06
CA PRO A 56 -9.83 -13.70 37.65
C PRO A 56 -11.05 -14.16 36.85
N GLU A 57 -11.42 -13.37 35.85
CA GLU A 57 -12.39 -13.81 34.87
C GLU A 57 -11.82 -15.00 34.09
N THR A 58 -12.65 -16.04 33.92
CA THR A 58 -12.25 -17.26 33.24
C THR A 58 -13.35 -17.69 32.28
N TYR A 59 -12.94 -18.33 31.19
CA TYR A 59 -13.82 -18.98 30.24
C TYR A 59 -13.35 -20.43 30.09
N GLU A 60 -14.23 -21.38 30.42
CA GLU A 60 -13.93 -22.82 30.37
C GLU A 60 -12.65 -23.23 31.14
N GLY A 61 -12.41 -22.55 32.27
CA GLY A 61 -11.26 -22.83 33.14
C GLY A 61 -9.94 -22.19 32.68
N CYS A 62 -9.92 -21.48 31.56
CA CYS A 62 -8.78 -20.67 31.12
C CYS A 62 -8.97 -19.20 31.52
N PRO A 63 -7.89 -18.46 31.83
CA PRO A 63 -7.95 -17.01 32.00
C PRO A 63 -8.57 -16.34 30.78
N LEU A 64 -9.52 -15.43 31.01
CA LEU A 64 -10.17 -14.63 29.97
C LEU A 64 -9.51 -13.25 29.91
N VAL A 65 -9.11 -12.81 28.71
CA VAL A 65 -8.52 -11.49 28.48
C VAL A 65 -9.32 -10.79 27.38
N VAL A 66 -9.91 -9.64 27.71
CA VAL A 66 -10.67 -8.83 26.77
C VAL A 66 -9.72 -7.88 26.04
N LEU A 67 -9.78 -7.89 24.71
CA LEU A 67 -9.03 -7.03 23.82
C LEU A 67 -10.00 -6.09 23.10
N PRO A 68 -9.61 -4.82 22.86
CA PRO A 68 -10.46 -3.84 22.17
C PRO A 68 -10.48 -3.99 20.64
N ASP A 69 -9.73 -4.96 20.11
CA ASP A 69 -9.47 -5.14 18.68
C ASP A 69 -10.65 -5.76 17.94
N ALA A 70 -10.74 -5.50 16.64
CA ALA A 70 -11.77 -6.09 15.81
C ALA A 70 -11.56 -7.62 15.69
N PRO A 71 -12.61 -8.44 15.81
CA PRO A 71 -12.46 -9.89 15.80
C PRO A 71 -11.88 -10.44 14.49
N GLY A 72 -12.18 -9.79 13.36
CA GLY A 72 -11.62 -10.16 12.04
C GLY A 72 -10.11 -9.93 11.95
N GLU A 73 -9.63 -8.78 12.43
CA GLU A 73 -8.20 -8.47 12.43
C GLU A 73 -7.44 -9.38 13.39
N LEU A 74 -7.99 -9.57 14.60
CA LEU A 74 -7.40 -10.43 15.62
C LEU A 74 -7.26 -11.87 15.13
N ARG A 75 -8.24 -12.36 14.36
CA ARG A 75 -8.17 -13.68 13.73
C ARG A 75 -6.91 -13.83 12.85
N TYR A 76 -6.66 -12.90 11.92
CA TYR A 76 -5.47 -12.96 11.05
C TYR A 76 -4.17 -12.89 11.86
N PHE A 77 -4.12 -11.99 12.84
CA PHE A 77 -2.95 -11.85 13.72
C PHE A 77 -2.67 -13.11 14.55
N LEU A 78 -3.70 -13.75 15.10
CA LEU A 78 -3.54 -14.98 15.88
C LEU A 78 -3.12 -16.16 15.01
N MET A 79 -3.63 -16.27 13.78
CA MET A 79 -3.16 -17.26 12.82
C MET A 79 -1.68 -17.03 12.47
N ALA A 80 -1.28 -15.79 12.18
CA ALA A 80 0.10 -15.44 11.85
C ALA A 80 1.11 -15.73 12.98
N THR A 81 0.68 -15.64 14.24
CA THR A 81 1.54 -15.84 15.42
C THR A 81 1.61 -17.29 15.89
N HIS A 82 0.56 -18.09 15.66
CA HIS A 82 0.45 -19.46 16.18
C HIS A 82 0.64 -20.55 15.12
N ASP A 83 0.41 -20.25 13.84
CA ASP A 83 0.65 -21.18 12.75
C ASP A 83 1.93 -20.80 11.99
N ALA A 84 3.00 -21.55 12.23
CA ALA A 84 4.28 -21.36 11.53
C ALA A 84 4.17 -21.54 10.00
N GLY A 85 3.17 -22.28 9.53
CA GLY A 85 2.85 -22.47 8.12
C GLY A 85 1.99 -21.37 7.53
N TYR A 86 1.44 -20.45 8.34
CA TYR A 86 0.44 -19.46 7.90
C TYR A 86 0.88 -18.74 6.64
N PHE A 87 2.03 -18.08 6.68
CA PHE A 87 2.51 -17.32 5.52
C PHE A 87 3.14 -18.15 4.39
N THR A 88 3.29 -19.46 4.58
CA THR A 88 3.74 -20.37 3.52
C THR A 88 2.54 -20.89 2.73
N ASN A 89 1.42 -21.11 3.42
CA ASN A 89 0.22 -21.73 2.86
C ASN A 89 -0.86 -20.71 2.50
N THR A 90 -0.83 -19.54 3.11
CA THR A 90 -1.83 -18.49 2.98
C THR A 90 -1.15 -17.21 2.50
N PRO A 91 -1.41 -16.77 1.26
CA PRO A 91 -0.96 -15.46 0.82
C PRO A 91 -1.73 -14.37 1.59
N VAL A 92 -1.11 -13.20 1.74
CA VAL A 92 -1.86 -11.99 2.11
C VAL A 92 -2.72 -11.63 0.90
N ALA A 93 -4.02 -11.83 1.04
CA ALA A 93 -4.94 -11.83 -0.09
C ALA A 93 -5.36 -10.44 -0.55
N ASP A 94 -5.35 -9.45 0.34
CA ASP A 94 -5.87 -8.10 0.06
C ASP A 94 -5.25 -7.06 1.00
N ILE A 95 -5.55 -5.78 0.73
CA ILE A 95 -5.09 -4.65 1.56
C ILE A 95 -5.66 -4.71 2.98
N GLY A 96 -6.86 -5.27 3.17
CA GLY A 96 -7.51 -5.39 4.47
C GLY A 96 -6.76 -6.34 5.41
N THR A 97 -6.31 -7.47 4.88
CA THR A 97 -5.48 -8.44 5.60
C THR A 97 -4.10 -7.84 5.91
N LEU A 98 -3.50 -7.12 4.96
CA LEU A 98 -2.25 -6.40 5.17
C LEU A 98 -2.41 -5.35 6.29
N SER A 99 -3.47 -4.55 6.23
CA SER A 99 -3.83 -3.52 7.23
C SER A 99 -3.95 -4.13 8.63
N ALA A 100 -4.77 -5.18 8.76
CA ALA A 100 -4.98 -5.89 10.02
C ALA A 100 -3.68 -6.41 10.64
N LEU A 101 -2.85 -7.09 9.83
CA LEU A 101 -1.59 -7.65 10.29
C LEU A 101 -0.56 -6.56 10.63
N LEU A 102 -0.46 -5.51 9.82
CA LEU A 102 0.47 -4.40 10.08
C LEU A 102 0.06 -3.64 11.35
N ASN A 103 -1.22 -3.27 11.49
CA ASN A 103 -1.75 -2.58 12.66
C ASN A 103 -1.52 -3.37 13.95
N LEU A 104 -1.92 -4.64 14.00
CA LEU A 104 -1.80 -5.45 15.21
C LEU A 104 -0.36 -5.87 15.50
N SER A 105 0.46 -6.12 14.47
CA SER A 105 1.88 -6.41 14.70
C SER A 105 2.65 -5.21 15.23
N THR A 106 2.33 -3.98 14.80
CA THR A 106 2.87 -2.76 15.41
C THR A 106 2.34 -2.58 16.82
N LYS A 107 1.01 -2.66 17.04
CA LYS A 107 0.37 -2.46 18.36
C LYS A 107 0.89 -3.42 19.44
N TYR A 108 1.14 -4.68 19.07
CA TYR A 108 1.62 -5.71 19.98
C TYR A 108 3.12 -5.98 19.84
N GLU A 109 3.86 -5.18 19.07
CA GLU A 109 5.30 -5.28 18.88
C GLU A 109 5.77 -6.69 18.42
N VAL A 110 5.03 -7.28 17.48
CA VAL A 110 5.38 -8.57 16.86
C VAL A 110 6.21 -8.32 15.59
N GLU A 111 7.50 -8.08 15.80
CA GLU A 111 8.38 -7.51 14.77
C GLU A 111 8.48 -8.34 13.49
N HIS A 112 8.54 -9.67 13.59
CA HIS A 112 8.65 -10.53 12.41
C HIS A 112 7.43 -10.46 11.47
N VAL A 113 6.23 -10.19 12.01
CA VAL A 113 5.02 -9.97 11.22
C VAL A 113 5.07 -8.59 10.59
N ARG A 114 5.45 -7.56 11.37
CA ARG A 114 5.60 -6.18 10.89
C ARG A 114 6.57 -6.09 9.72
N ILE A 115 7.78 -6.63 9.86
CA ILE A 115 8.80 -6.67 8.79
C ILE A 115 8.23 -7.29 7.53
N ARG A 116 7.46 -8.38 7.66
CA ARG A 116 6.87 -9.06 6.51
C ARG A 116 5.81 -8.20 5.82
N MET A 117 4.95 -7.50 6.56
CA MET A 117 3.93 -6.62 5.98
C MET A 117 4.56 -5.42 5.27
N VAL A 118 5.60 -4.82 5.88
CA VAL A 118 6.40 -3.75 5.26
C VAL A 118 7.05 -4.23 3.96
N ALA A 119 7.60 -5.45 3.95
CA ALA A 119 8.19 -6.03 2.75
C ALA A 119 7.16 -6.23 1.64
N ILE A 120 5.95 -6.71 1.97
CA ILE A 120 4.85 -6.85 1.00
C ILE A 120 4.45 -5.48 0.44
N LEU A 121 4.25 -4.47 1.31
CA LEU A 121 3.90 -3.13 0.88
C LEU A 121 4.98 -2.53 -0.04
N THR A 122 6.26 -2.77 0.28
CA THR A 122 7.40 -2.37 -0.55
C THR A 122 7.46 -3.09 -1.90
N CYS A 123 6.93 -4.32 -1.99
CA CYS A 123 6.80 -5.01 -3.27
C CYS A 123 5.70 -4.41 -4.15
N ILE A 124 4.60 -3.93 -3.55
CA ILE A 124 3.49 -3.28 -4.26
C ILE A 124 3.89 -1.86 -4.71
N TYR A 125 4.64 -1.14 -3.86
CA TYR A 125 5.09 0.23 -4.12
C TYR A 125 6.62 0.36 -4.02
N PRO A 126 7.38 -0.16 -5.00
CA PRO A 126 8.83 -0.08 -4.96
C PRO A 126 9.35 1.36 -5.04
N SER A 127 10.44 1.65 -4.34
CA SER A 127 11.11 2.95 -4.34
C SER A 127 12.09 3.17 -5.51
N SER A 128 12.25 2.17 -6.40
CA SER A 128 13.10 2.28 -7.59
C SER A 128 12.28 2.15 -8.86
N LEU A 129 12.63 2.92 -9.89
CA LEU A 129 11.94 2.86 -11.18
C LEU A 129 11.96 1.45 -11.78
N THR A 130 13.10 0.76 -11.73
CA THR A 130 13.20 -0.62 -12.21
C THR A 130 12.28 -1.56 -11.43
N GLY A 131 12.23 -1.40 -10.10
CA GLY A 131 11.31 -2.16 -9.26
C GLY A 131 9.85 -1.89 -9.64
N TRP A 132 9.49 -0.61 -9.81
CA TRP A 132 8.15 -0.19 -10.20
C TRP A 132 7.72 -0.76 -11.55
N LEU A 133 8.56 -0.64 -12.58
CA LEU A 133 8.26 -1.14 -13.92
C LEU A 133 8.19 -2.67 -14.01
N SER A 134 8.82 -3.37 -13.05
CA SER A 134 8.82 -4.85 -12.98
C SER A 134 7.90 -5.41 -11.91
N ARG A 135 7.21 -4.54 -11.15
CA ARG A 135 6.39 -4.96 -10.02
C ARG A 135 5.27 -5.85 -10.50
N LYS A 136 4.94 -6.83 -9.67
CA LYS A 136 3.77 -7.67 -9.81
C LYS A 136 3.13 -7.75 -8.45
N PRO A 137 1.79 -7.75 -8.37
CA PRO A 137 1.14 -8.02 -7.10
C PRO A 137 1.66 -9.35 -6.53
N PRO A 138 1.81 -9.47 -5.20
CA PRO A 138 2.14 -10.72 -4.55
C PRO A 138 1.22 -11.85 -5.05
N ALA A 139 1.74 -13.07 -5.12
CA ALA A 139 0.93 -14.20 -5.59
C ALA A 139 -0.31 -14.38 -4.70
N GLY A 140 -1.50 -14.32 -5.31
CA GLY A 140 -2.78 -14.42 -4.60
C GLY A 140 -3.30 -13.11 -3.99
N TYR A 141 -2.64 -11.98 -4.25
CA TYR A 141 -3.14 -10.66 -3.88
C TYR A 141 -4.19 -10.17 -4.90
N GLU A 142 -5.36 -9.80 -4.41
CA GLU A 142 -6.48 -9.25 -5.16
C GLU A 142 -6.51 -7.73 -4.96
N GLU A 143 -6.28 -6.98 -6.04
CA GLU A 143 -6.30 -5.51 -6.01
C GLU A 143 -7.74 -4.98 -5.89
N GLY A 144 -8.01 -4.19 -4.87
CA GLY A 144 -9.26 -3.47 -4.67
C GLY A 144 -9.28 -2.06 -5.28
N GLU A 145 -10.47 -1.46 -5.38
CA GLU A 145 -10.64 -0.12 -5.96
C GLU A 145 -10.04 1.00 -5.09
N ASP A 146 -9.99 0.82 -3.77
CA ASP A 146 -9.51 1.83 -2.81
C ASP A 146 -8.13 1.51 -2.20
N ASP A 147 -7.45 0.46 -2.70
CA ASP A 147 -6.25 -0.11 -2.09
C ASP A 147 -5.13 0.91 -1.89
N ASP A 148 -4.89 1.77 -2.88
CA ASP A 148 -3.83 2.78 -2.81
C ASP A 148 -4.11 3.84 -1.73
N LEU A 149 -5.38 4.20 -1.48
CA LEU A 149 -5.77 5.18 -0.46
C LEU A 149 -5.57 4.59 0.95
N ILE A 150 -5.97 3.33 1.12
CA ILE A 150 -5.74 2.59 2.36
C ILE A 150 -4.24 2.39 2.58
N ALA A 151 -3.49 2.03 1.54
CA ALA A 151 -2.04 1.89 1.58
C ALA A 151 -1.35 3.21 1.97
N LEU A 152 -1.85 4.35 1.50
CA LEU A 152 -1.33 5.67 1.87
C LEU A 152 -1.52 5.94 3.36
N GLY A 153 -2.74 5.69 3.87
CA GLY A 153 -3.04 5.80 5.30
C GLY A 153 -2.11 4.92 6.14
N LEU A 154 -1.93 3.66 5.74
CA LEU A 154 -1.04 2.72 6.41
C LEU A 154 0.42 3.16 6.39
N ALA A 155 0.94 3.57 5.23
CA ALA A 155 2.32 4.00 5.10
C ALA A 155 2.61 5.24 5.95
N LEU A 156 1.68 6.20 6.01
CA LEU A 156 1.80 7.39 6.86
C LEU A 156 1.71 7.02 8.35
N GLN A 157 0.74 6.18 8.74
CA GLN A 157 0.53 5.76 10.12
C GLN A 157 1.74 4.99 10.69
N HIS A 158 2.35 4.12 9.88
CA HIS A 158 3.47 3.27 10.28
C HIS A 158 4.84 3.80 9.87
N GLN A 159 4.89 5.05 9.35
CA GLN A 159 6.13 5.72 8.91
C GLN A 159 6.94 4.90 7.89
N ILE A 160 6.26 4.27 6.94
CA ILE A 160 6.90 3.50 5.86
C ILE A 160 7.22 4.46 4.71
N LEU A 161 8.27 5.25 4.88
CA LEU A 161 8.60 6.37 4.00
C LEU A 161 8.97 5.99 2.55
N PRO A 162 9.73 4.90 2.27
CA PRO A 162 10.15 4.57 0.90
C PRO A 162 9.02 4.33 -0.09
N VAL A 163 7.83 3.92 0.39
CA VAL A 163 6.69 3.60 -0.47
C VAL A 163 5.83 4.82 -0.80
N LEU A 164 5.95 5.90 -0.03
CA LEU A 164 5.06 7.06 -0.14
C LEU A 164 5.02 7.68 -1.53
N PRO A 165 6.14 7.98 -2.21
CA PRO A 165 6.08 8.65 -3.52
C PRO A 165 5.31 7.82 -4.56
N GLY A 166 5.49 6.50 -4.54
CA GLY A 166 4.75 5.57 -5.40
C GLY A 166 3.26 5.53 -5.08
N ILE A 167 2.90 5.43 -3.80
CA ILE A 167 1.48 5.43 -3.40
C ILE A 167 0.81 6.75 -3.76
N TYR A 168 1.44 7.89 -3.49
CA TYR A 168 0.93 9.21 -3.86
C TYR A 168 0.71 9.33 -5.38
N TYR A 169 1.62 8.79 -6.17
CA TYR A 169 1.48 8.74 -7.62
C TYR A 169 0.24 7.95 -8.06
N GLU A 170 -0.02 6.77 -7.48
CA GLU A 170 -1.25 6.02 -7.77
C GLU A 170 -2.49 6.78 -7.30
N CYS A 171 -2.43 7.40 -6.12
CA CYS A 171 -3.53 8.20 -5.59
C CYS A 171 -3.92 9.36 -6.53
N CYS A 172 -2.96 9.95 -7.25
CA CYS A 172 -3.24 11.02 -8.22
C CYS A 172 -4.09 10.57 -9.41
N ARG A 173 -4.26 9.25 -9.62
CA ARG A 173 -5.04 8.70 -10.73
C ARG A 173 -6.52 8.60 -10.41
N PHE A 174 -6.90 8.59 -9.13
CA PHE A 174 -8.30 8.61 -8.73
C PHE A 174 -9.01 9.87 -9.19
N GLN A 175 -10.33 9.75 -9.33
CA GLN A 175 -11.19 10.91 -9.51
C GLN A 175 -11.11 11.80 -8.27
N THR A 176 -11.13 13.12 -8.48
CA THR A 176 -11.02 14.08 -7.36
C THR A 176 -12.11 13.87 -6.30
N SER A 177 -13.32 13.47 -6.69
CA SER A 177 -14.39 13.15 -5.74
C SER A 177 -14.01 12.01 -4.81
N MET A 178 -13.44 10.94 -5.35
CA MET A 178 -13.02 9.76 -4.58
C MET A 178 -11.92 10.11 -3.57
N LEU A 179 -10.94 10.93 -3.97
CA LEU A 179 -9.93 11.46 -3.05
C LEU A 179 -10.55 12.31 -1.92
N LEU A 180 -11.57 13.11 -2.22
CA LEU A 180 -12.22 13.97 -1.24
C LEU A 180 -13.09 13.16 -0.27
N ASP A 181 -13.73 12.09 -0.74
CA ASP A 181 -14.66 11.26 0.02
C ASP A 181 -13.96 10.22 0.92
N SER A 182 -12.69 9.87 0.66
CA SER A 182 -11.94 8.89 1.48
C SER A 182 -11.69 9.38 2.91
N ASP A 183 -11.93 8.53 3.91
CA ASP A 183 -11.63 8.81 5.31
C ASP A 183 -10.21 8.33 5.73
N ASP A 184 -9.49 7.64 4.84
CA ASP A 184 -8.20 6.99 5.14
C ASP A 184 -7.02 7.97 5.15
N ILE A 185 -7.19 9.15 4.54
CA ILE A 185 -6.12 10.13 4.33
C ILE A 185 -6.49 11.53 4.80
N SER A 186 -5.50 12.25 5.32
CA SER A 186 -5.71 13.59 5.87
C SER A 186 -6.03 14.63 4.79
N LEU A 187 -6.66 15.75 5.16
CA LEU A 187 -6.88 16.87 4.22
C LEU A 187 -5.57 17.39 3.60
N LYS A 188 -4.46 17.33 4.36
CA LYS A 188 -3.14 17.72 3.87
C LYS A 188 -2.70 16.82 2.72
N ASP A 189 -2.87 15.50 2.87
CA ASP A 189 -2.42 14.52 1.88
C ASP A 189 -3.36 14.47 0.68
N LYS A 190 -4.67 14.68 0.89
CA LYS A 190 -5.63 14.96 -0.20
C LYS A 190 -5.18 16.17 -1.02
N THR A 191 -4.78 17.25 -0.35
CA THR A 191 -4.30 18.48 -1.02
C THR A 191 -3.03 18.20 -1.83
N ARG A 192 -2.07 17.43 -1.28
CA ARG A 192 -0.86 17.00 -2.00
C ARG A 192 -1.21 16.26 -3.29
N CYS A 193 -2.08 15.25 -3.23
CA CYS A 193 -2.53 14.50 -4.41
C CYS A 193 -3.17 15.43 -5.46
N ILE A 194 -4.05 16.34 -5.04
CA ILE A 194 -4.78 17.22 -5.97
C ILE A 194 -3.83 18.23 -6.64
N MET A 195 -2.94 18.87 -5.87
CA MET A 195 -1.96 19.82 -6.39
C MET A 195 -0.98 19.14 -7.35
N ALA A 196 -0.48 17.96 -6.96
CA ALA A 196 0.41 17.19 -7.82
C ALA A 196 -0.31 16.78 -9.12
N LYS A 197 -1.57 16.33 -9.06
CA LYS A 197 -2.39 15.98 -10.24
C LYS A 197 -2.52 17.14 -11.23
N GLU A 198 -2.70 18.37 -10.75
CA GLU A 198 -2.77 19.56 -11.61
C GLU A 198 -1.43 19.80 -12.33
N ASN A 199 -0.33 19.82 -11.58
CA ASN A 199 1.02 20.00 -12.13
C ASN A 199 1.40 18.88 -13.10
N PHE A 200 1.07 17.63 -12.75
CA PHE A 200 1.39 16.46 -13.55
C PHE A 200 0.78 16.51 -14.94
N MET A 201 -0.48 16.91 -15.06
CA MET A 201 -1.17 16.86 -16.35
C MET A 201 -0.58 17.88 -17.33
N GLU A 202 -0.18 19.04 -16.82
CA GLU A 202 0.48 20.08 -17.62
C GLU A 202 1.93 19.70 -17.97
N ASP A 203 2.73 19.34 -16.97
CA ASP A 203 4.16 19.09 -17.13
C ASP A 203 4.44 17.80 -17.92
N SER A 204 3.68 16.74 -17.68
CA SER A 204 3.87 15.47 -18.40
C SER A 204 3.62 15.62 -19.89
N CYS A 205 2.60 16.39 -20.30
CA CYS A 205 2.32 16.65 -21.71
C CYS A 205 3.43 17.45 -22.38
N ARG A 206 3.97 18.46 -21.66
CA ARG A 206 5.00 19.36 -22.17
C ARG A 206 6.38 18.70 -22.24
N ASP A 207 6.72 17.84 -21.29
CA ASP A 207 8.07 17.32 -21.12
C ASP A 207 8.20 15.84 -21.50
N ILE A 208 7.44 14.93 -20.85
CA ILE A 208 7.53 13.48 -21.09
C ILE A 208 6.94 13.11 -22.46
N TYR A 209 5.78 13.67 -22.78
CA TYR A 209 5.02 13.40 -24.00
C TYR A 209 5.25 14.42 -25.11
N ALA A 210 6.25 15.29 -24.98
CA ALA A 210 6.61 16.29 -26.00
C ALA A 210 6.70 15.66 -27.41
N PHE A 211 7.24 14.44 -27.49
CA PHE A 211 7.39 13.69 -28.74
C PHE A 211 6.06 13.42 -29.47
N LEU A 212 4.91 13.47 -28.80
CA LEU A 212 3.56 13.33 -29.38
C LEU A 212 3.04 14.63 -29.98
N PHE A 213 3.62 15.77 -29.63
CA PHE A 213 3.16 17.09 -30.09
C PHE A 213 4.16 17.74 -31.04
N ASP A 214 5.46 17.45 -30.89
CA ASP A 214 6.51 18.09 -31.66
C ASP A 214 7.29 17.09 -32.54
N PRO A 215 7.40 17.33 -33.85
CA PRO A 215 8.37 16.64 -34.70
C PRO A 215 9.81 17.02 -34.30
N ALA A 216 10.74 16.07 -34.34
CA ALA A 216 12.15 16.35 -34.13
C ALA A 216 12.69 17.37 -35.16
N ASP A 217 13.68 18.18 -34.77
CA ASP A 217 14.28 19.20 -35.63
C ASP A 217 14.80 18.65 -36.97
N ALA A 218 15.35 17.43 -36.94
CA ALA A 218 15.86 16.71 -38.11
C ALA A 218 14.76 15.96 -38.90
N CYS A 219 13.48 16.19 -38.60
CA CYS A 219 12.37 15.52 -39.29
C CYS A 219 12.30 15.94 -40.77
N SER A 220 12.27 14.95 -41.67
CA SER A 220 12.19 15.21 -43.12
C SER A 220 10.83 15.71 -43.60
N LYS A 221 9.75 15.43 -42.86
CA LYS A 221 8.36 15.81 -43.20
C LYS A 221 7.58 16.22 -41.94
N PRO A 222 7.93 17.35 -41.30
CA PRO A 222 7.39 17.73 -40.00
C PRO A 222 5.87 17.84 -40.01
N VAL A 223 5.28 18.47 -41.04
CA VAL A 223 3.81 18.62 -41.17
C VAL A 223 3.08 17.26 -41.24
N ASN A 224 3.62 16.30 -42.00
CA ASN A 224 3.01 14.96 -42.12
C ASN A 224 3.17 14.18 -40.81
N CYS A 225 4.36 14.24 -40.19
CA CYS A 225 4.62 13.63 -38.90
C CYS A 225 3.72 14.18 -37.78
N LEU A 226 3.45 15.48 -37.80
CA LEU A 226 2.51 16.13 -36.87
C LEU A 226 1.07 15.67 -37.13
N TYR A 227 0.62 15.69 -38.39
CA TYR A 227 -0.72 15.21 -38.75
C TYR A 227 -0.96 13.77 -38.30
N ARG A 228 0.03 12.89 -38.47
CA ARG A 228 -0.06 11.48 -38.06
C ARG A 228 -0.14 11.30 -36.54
N ARG A 229 0.61 12.09 -35.77
CA ARG A 229 0.47 12.14 -34.30
C ARG A 229 -0.93 12.57 -33.87
N LEU A 230 -1.45 13.65 -34.47
CA LEU A 230 -2.80 14.12 -34.17
C LEU A 230 -3.87 13.06 -34.51
N CYS A 231 -3.71 12.35 -35.62
CA CYS A 231 -4.60 11.23 -35.96
C CYS A 231 -4.50 10.08 -34.95
N TRP A 232 -3.29 9.77 -34.49
CA TRP A 232 -3.05 8.73 -33.48
C TRP A 232 -3.65 9.12 -32.12
N LEU A 233 -3.43 10.36 -31.66
CA LEU A 233 -4.03 10.90 -30.42
C LEU A 233 -5.56 10.88 -30.49
N LYS A 234 -6.15 11.21 -31.64
CA LYS A 234 -7.61 11.13 -31.83
C LYS A 234 -8.14 9.69 -31.67
N GLN A 235 -7.34 8.68 -32.01
CA GLN A 235 -7.73 7.27 -31.93
C GLN A 235 -7.47 6.66 -30.55
N ASN A 236 -6.36 7.04 -29.90
CA ASN A 236 -5.88 6.41 -28.66
C ASN A 236 -6.15 7.27 -27.40
N GLY A 237 -6.59 8.51 -27.56
CA GLY A 237 -6.81 9.45 -26.47
C GLY A 237 -5.60 10.35 -26.19
N SER A 238 -5.77 11.20 -25.17
CA SER A 238 -4.71 12.08 -24.68
C SER A 238 -3.82 11.35 -23.66
N PRO A 239 -2.55 11.76 -23.53
CA PRO A 239 -1.68 11.21 -22.50
C PRO A 239 -2.26 11.37 -21.09
N THR A 240 -2.04 10.36 -20.26
CA THR A 240 -2.48 10.34 -18.87
C THR A 240 -1.31 9.98 -17.96
N LEU A 241 -1.48 10.15 -16.64
CA LEU A 241 -0.51 9.68 -15.65
C LEU A 241 -0.23 8.19 -15.82
N ALA A 242 -1.27 7.37 -15.98
CA ALA A 242 -1.15 5.93 -16.20
C ALA A 242 -0.11 5.57 -17.26
N TRP A 243 -0.08 6.30 -18.38
CA TRP A 243 0.81 6.02 -19.51
C TRP A 243 2.31 6.20 -19.20
N ILE A 244 2.66 6.87 -18.09
CA ILE A 244 4.08 7.12 -17.75
C ILE A 244 4.73 5.84 -17.25
N PHE A 245 4.01 5.04 -16.44
CA PHE A 245 4.56 3.88 -15.76
C PHE A 245 3.75 2.58 -15.88
N ASP A 246 2.55 2.60 -16.46
CA ASP A 246 1.78 1.38 -16.76
C ASP A 246 2.29 0.71 -18.03
N GLY A 247 3.44 0.05 -17.89
CA GLY A 247 4.12 -0.61 -19.01
C GLY A 247 4.92 0.34 -19.87
N ASP A 248 5.15 -0.07 -21.10
CA ASP A 248 5.92 0.70 -22.08
C ASP A 248 5.03 1.27 -23.17
N PHE A 249 5.43 2.41 -23.73
CA PHE A 249 4.69 3.03 -24.83
C PHE A 249 4.77 2.13 -26.07
N ASP A 250 3.63 1.85 -26.71
CA ASP A 250 3.59 1.07 -27.94
C ASP A 250 4.03 1.90 -29.15
N TRP A 251 5.35 2.00 -29.32
CA TRP A 251 5.99 2.73 -30.41
C TRP A 251 5.64 2.21 -31.80
N GLU A 252 5.21 0.95 -31.93
CA GLU A 252 4.87 0.36 -33.23
C GLU A 252 3.56 0.94 -33.78
N THR A 253 2.67 1.36 -32.89
CA THR A 253 1.38 1.95 -33.28
C THR A 253 1.51 3.39 -33.79
N LEU A 254 2.58 4.11 -33.45
CA LEU A 254 2.76 5.53 -33.78
C LEU A 254 3.41 5.70 -35.16
N PRO A 255 2.67 6.11 -36.21
CA PRO A 255 3.13 5.98 -37.60
C PRO A 255 4.00 7.16 -38.05
N ILE A 256 5.09 7.45 -37.35
CA ILE A 256 6.00 8.60 -37.59
C ILE A 256 7.24 8.18 -38.40
N CYS A 257 8.07 9.13 -38.83
CA CYS A 257 9.34 8.79 -39.49
C CYS A 257 10.37 8.25 -38.48
N SER A 258 11.38 7.51 -38.96
CA SER A 258 12.41 6.90 -38.11
C SER A 258 13.14 7.91 -37.22
N VAL A 259 13.52 9.07 -37.77
CA VAL A 259 14.18 10.14 -36.99
C VAL A 259 13.34 10.59 -35.80
N CYS A 260 12.05 10.84 -36.02
CA CYS A 260 11.13 11.20 -34.95
C CYS A 260 10.93 10.07 -33.94
N MET A 261 10.96 8.81 -34.39
CA MET A 261 10.83 7.64 -33.54
C MET A 261 12.04 7.47 -32.62
N ASP A 262 13.26 7.58 -33.16
CA ASP A 262 14.49 7.42 -32.39
C ASP A 262 14.65 8.53 -31.36
N VAL A 263 14.44 9.79 -31.76
CA VAL A 263 14.48 10.95 -30.86
C VAL A 263 13.37 10.87 -29.80
N GLY A 264 12.15 10.50 -30.20
CA GLY A 264 11.03 10.36 -29.29
C GLY A 264 11.27 9.28 -28.24
N LYS A 265 11.78 8.10 -28.63
CA LYS A 265 12.14 7.02 -27.72
C LYS A 265 13.17 7.47 -26.70
N ALA A 266 14.30 8.02 -27.16
CA ALA A 266 15.36 8.47 -26.28
C ALA A 266 14.86 9.51 -25.26
N SER A 267 14.12 10.51 -25.74
CA SER A 267 13.55 11.56 -24.90
C SER A 267 12.53 11.00 -23.90
N PHE A 268 11.64 10.11 -24.31
CA PHE A 268 10.63 9.51 -23.42
C PHE A 268 11.28 8.75 -22.25
N TYR A 269 12.24 7.85 -22.53
CA TYR A 269 12.88 7.08 -21.46
C TYR A 269 13.74 7.96 -20.54
N GLU A 270 14.48 8.92 -21.09
CA GLU A 270 15.24 9.89 -20.28
C GLU A 270 14.33 10.69 -19.35
N LYS A 271 13.21 11.20 -19.88
CA LYS A 271 12.26 12.01 -19.10
C LYS A 271 11.50 11.20 -18.07
N ARG A 272 11.22 9.91 -18.31
CA ARG A 272 10.64 9.00 -17.31
C ARG A 272 11.55 8.81 -16.09
N VAL A 273 12.85 8.64 -16.33
CA VAL A 273 13.84 8.53 -15.25
C VAL A 273 13.89 9.83 -14.46
N ALA A 274 14.06 10.96 -15.15
CA ALA A 274 14.09 12.27 -14.49
C ALA A 274 12.81 12.56 -13.69
N PHE A 275 11.64 12.19 -14.23
CA PHE A 275 10.37 12.33 -13.54
C PHE A 275 10.30 11.47 -12.28
N TRP A 276 10.71 10.19 -12.36
CA TRP A 276 10.80 9.31 -11.19
C TRP A 276 11.71 9.89 -10.10
N ASP A 277 12.86 10.44 -10.47
CA ASP A 277 13.81 11.04 -9.52
C ASP A 277 13.22 12.27 -8.80
N THR A 278 12.33 13.02 -9.48
CA THR A 278 11.61 14.16 -8.89
C THR A 278 10.33 13.78 -8.13
N LEU A 279 9.89 12.51 -8.20
CA LEU A 279 8.60 12.09 -7.66
C LEU A 279 8.40 12.42 -6.18
N PRO A 280 9.39 12.23 -5.27
CA PRO A 280 9.21 12.58 -3.87
C PRO A 280 8.96 14.08 -3.65
N THR A 281 9.74 14.94 -4.30
CA THR A 281 9.66 16.39 -4.09
C THR A 281 8.38 17.00 -4.64
N LEU A 282 7.77 16.35 -5.64
CA LEU A 282 6.44 16.71 -6.14
C LEU A 282 5.32 16.58 -5.09
N PHE A 283 5.53 15.76 -4.06
CA PHE A 283 4.59 15.55 -2.95
C PHE A 283 5.02 16.22 -1.64
N ASP A 284 5.96 17.17 -1.72
CA ASP A 284 6.59 17.80 -0.56
C ASP A 284 7.18 16.77 0.42
N LEU A 285 7.87 15.75 -0.12
CA LEU A 285 8.65 14.77 0.62
C LEU A 285 10.15 15.00 0.40
N ASP A 286 10.96 14.45 1.31
CA ASP A 286 12.41 14.42 1.16
C ASP A 286 12.84 13.57 -0.04
N GLY A 287 14.09 13.75 -0.49
CA GLY A 287 14.60 13.04 -1.65
C GLY A 287 14.66 11.52 -1.43
N TRP A 288 14.77 10.75 -2.51
CA TRP A 288 14.86 9.28 -2.44
C TRP A 288 15.95 8.77 -1.47
N GLU A 289 17.09 9.48 -1.39
CA GLU A 289 18.19 9.12 -0.49
C GLU A 289 17.75 9.13 0.99
N ASP A 290 17.00 10.15 1.39
CA ASP A 290 16.50 10.30 2.77
C ASP A 290 15.38 9.30 3.05
N LEU A 291 14.45 9.12 2.09
CA LEU A 291 13.34 8.20 2.25
C LEU A 291 13.78 6.74 2.39
N ILE A 292 14.85 6.34 1.69
CA ILE A 292 15.37 4.95 1.69
C ILE A 292 16.39 4.70 2.82
N SER A 293 16.87 5.76 3.49
CA SER A 293 17.86 5.63 4.55
C SER A 293 17.40 4.66 5.65
N PRO A 294 18.26 3.77 6.17
CA PRO A 294 17.92 2.90 7.30
C PRO A 294 17.43 3.67 8.54
N ASP A 295 17.90 4.92 8.69
CA ASP A 295 17.54 5.81 9.78
C ASP A 295 16.08 6.29 9.66
N SER A 296 15.51 6.31 8.44
CA SER A 296 14.13 6.72 8.15
C SER A 296 13.09 5.68 8.60
N MET A 297 13.52 4.44 8.87
CA MET A 297 12.68 3.32 9.31
C MET A 297 12.76 3.06 10.83
N GLN A 298 13.51 3.89 11.58
CA GLN A 298 13.87 3.65 12.98
C GLN A 298 13.50 4.78 13.97
N GLU A 299 12.89 5.88 13.54
CA GLU A 299 12.49 6.90 14.51
C GLU A 299 11.21 6.48 15.28
N GLU A 300 11.46 6.13 16.55
CA GLU A 300 10.59 5.59 17.60
C GLU A 300 9.25 6.32 17.81
#